data_AF-A0A3C1YDK1-F1
#
_entry.id   AF-A0A3C1YDK1-F1
#
_cell.length_a   1.000
_cell.length_b   1.000
_cell.length_c   1.000
_cell.angle_alpha   90.00
_cell.angle_beta   90.00
_cell.angle_gamma   90.00
#
_symmetry.space_group_name_H-M   'P 1'
#
loop_
_entity.id
_entity.type
_entity.pdbx_description
1 polymer ?
#
loop_
_entity_poly.entity_id
_entity_poly.type
_entity_poly.pdbx_seq_one_letter_code
_entity_poly.pdbx_strand_id
1 'polypeptide(L)'
;MTGNSYNGYAAASLATLMRSLKPHDHLCLIYESEDEWAQAIVPFILTGLEQGEKCLYIVDAGTTQQLSTVLSKAGLDVAAAERKGQFTVIQERDAYTKEGFFDPDLMIKLLISETEKALSEGYPALRATGEMSWALLHDIGKMGIPDTILLKSGKLTDEEMAIMHRHPRLDRGTGPDIYPAAER
;
A
#
# COMPACT_ATOMS: atom_id res chain seq x y z
N MET A 1 -25.94 -24.64 32.94
CA MET A 1 -26.11 -25.22 31.59
C MET A 1 -26.63 -24.08 30.72
N THR A 2 -25.96 -23.52 29.72
CA THR A 2 -24.73 -23.76 28.94
C THR A 2 -24.32 -22.34 28.46
N GLY A 3 -23.13 -21.80 28.72
CA GLY A 3 -21.85 -22.31 28.24
C GLY A 3 -21.70 -22.05 26.74
N ASN A 4 -21.29 -20.84 26.34
CA ASN A 4 -20.65 -20.65 25.03
C ASN A 4 -19.36 -19.85 25.24
N SER A 5 -18.31 -20.60 25.53
CA SER A 5 -16.93 -20.15 25.64
C SER A 5 -16.35 -19.94 24.24
N TYR A 6 -16.31 -18.70 23.77
CA TYR A 6 -15.32 -18.28 22.78
C TYR A 6 -14.00 -18.04 23.53
N ASN A 7 -13.30 -19.12 23.86
CA ASN A 7 -11.94 -19.07 24.37
C ASN A 7 -11.03 -19.67 23.30
N GLY A 8 -10.09 -18.88 22.74
CA GLY A 8 -9.16 -19.42 21.74
C GLY A 8 -8.15 -18.47 21.12
N TYR A 9 -8.40 -17.16 21.08
CA TYR A 9 -7.39 -16.18 20.70
C TYR A 9 -7.51 -14.98 21.63
N ALA A 10 -6.56 -14.79 22.53
CA ALA A 10 -6.25 -13.43 22.94
C ALA A 10 -5.85 -12.72 21.64
N ALA A 11 -6.71 -11.85 21.11
CA ALA A 11 -6.44 -11.13 19.89
C ALA A 11 -5.09 -10.41 20.09
N ALA A 12 -4.05 -10.87 19.40
CA ALA A 12 -2.78 -10.18 19.41
C ALA A 12 -3.06 -8.76 18.93
N SER A 13 -2.58 -7.76 19.67
CA SER A 13 -2.70 -6.37 19.21
C SER A 13 -2.08 -6.25 17.82
N LEU A 14 -2.57 -5.31 16.99
CA LEU A 14 -2.03 -5.08 15.66
C LEU A 14 -0.51 -4.90 15.70
N ALA A 15 0.01 -4.22 16.71
CA ALA A 15 1.45 -4.07 16.95
C ALA A 15 2.18 -5.42 17.16
N THR A 16 1.58 -6.37 17.88
CA THR A 16 2.13 -7.73 18.04
C THR A 16 2.16 -8.47 16.71
N LEU A 17 1.09 -8.35 15.91
CA LEU A 17 1.05 -8.92 14.57
C LEU A 17 2.17 -8.36 13.68
N MET A 18 2.34 -7.03 13.65
CA MET A 18 3.38 -6.36 12.85
C MET A 18 4.81 -6.83 13.18
N ARG A 19 5.06 -7.21 14.44
CA ARG A 19 6.36 -7.75 14.90
C ARG A 19 6.58 -9.21 14.50
N SER A 20 5.51 -9.96 14.27
CA SER A 20 5.57 -11.37 13.87
C SER A 20 5.67 -11.61 12.37
N LEU A 21 5.52 -10.54 11.56
CA LEU A 21 5.62 -10.62 10.11
C LEU A 21 7.00 -11.12 9.68
N LYS A 22 6.99 -11.99 8.67
CA LYS A 22 8.16 -12.57 8.03
C LYS A 22 8.29 -12.04 6.60
N PRO A 23 9.48 -12.15 5.99
CA PRO A 23 9.60 -11.93 4.55
C PRO A 23 8.54 -12.72 3.78
N HIS A 24 7.96 -12.07 2.77
CA HIS A 24 6.84 -12.57 1.94
C HIS A 24 5.44 -12.50 2.56
N ASP A 25 5.28 -12.10 3.82
CA ASP A 25 3.96 -11.81 4.37
C ASP A 25 3.38 -10.53 3.74
N HIS A 26 2.07 -10.53 3.50
CA HIS A 26 1.34 -9.37 2.98
C HIS A 26 0.07 -9.17 3.80
N LEU A 27 -0.17 -7.92 4.20
CA LEU A 27 -1.38 -7.51 4.91
C LEU A 27 -2.08 -6.43 4.09
N CYS A 28 -3.40 -6.57 3.97
CA CYS A 28 -4.28 -5.51 3.49
C CYS A 28 -5.15 -5.06 4.65
N LEU A 29 -5.05 -3.78 5.01
CA LEU A 29 -5.79 -3.20 6.13
C LEU A 29 -6.76 -2.16 5.60
N ILE A 30 -7.99 -2.20 6.12
CA ILE A 30 -9.01 -1.20 5.88
C ILE A 30 -9.21 -0.48 7.21
N TYR A 31 -9.11 0.84 7.18
CA TYR A 31 -9.25 1.73 8.34
C TYR A 31 -10.25 2.83 8.00
N GLU A 32 -10.97 3.29 9.01
CA GLU A 32 -12.00 4.33 8.87
C GLU A 32 -11.56 5.67 9.48
N SER A 33 -10.43 5.69 10.21
CA SER A 33 -9.91 6.89 10.87
C SER A 33 -8.40 7.02 10.77
N GLU A 34 -7.91 8.26 10.93
CA GLU A 34 -6.47 8.54 11.01
C GLU A 34 -5.81 7.83 12.20
N ASP A 35 -6.53 7.66 13.31
CA ASP A 35 -6.03 6.96 14.49
C ASP A 35 -5.79 5.47 14.20
N GLU A 36 -6.70 4.82 13.47
CA GLU A 36 -6.53 3.43 13.04
C GLU A 36 -5.38 3.28 12.04
N TRP A 37 -5.28 4.20 11.08
CA TRP A 37 -4.14 4.26 10.17
C TRP A 37 -2.81 4.40 10.92
N ALA A 38 -2.74 5.34 11.89
CA ALA A 38 -1.56 5.55 12.72
C ALA A 38 -1.20 4.30 13.54
N GLN A 39 -2.19 3.62 14.11
CA GLN A 39 -2.01 2.36 14.86
C GLN A 39 -1.49 1.21 13.98
N ALA A 40 -1.73 1.24 12.68
CA ALA A 40 -1.17 0.29 11.74
C ALA A 40 0.25 0.67 11.31
N ILE A 41 0.44 1.92 10.88
CA ILE A 41 1.68 2.30 10.20
C ILE A 41 2.86 2.47 11.14
N VAL A 42 2.64 3.07 12.31
CA VAL A 42 3.70 3.35 13.28
C VAL A 42 4.42 2.07 13.70
N PRO A 43 3.74 1.01 14.20
CA PRO A 43 4.43 -0.20 14.58
C PRO A 43 5.05 -0.92 13.39
N PHE A 44 4.46 -0.83 12.19
CA PHE A 44 5.02 -1.45 10.99
C PHE A 44 6.38 -0.85 10.61
N ILE A 45 6.47 0.49 10.56
CA ILE A 45 7.72 1.20 10.23
C ILE A 45 8.74 1.06 11.34
N LEU A 46 8.37 1.30 12.60
CA LEU A 46 9.30 1.21 13.72
C LEU A 46 9.90 -0.19 13.85
N THR A 47 9.08 -1.24 13.70
CA THR A 47 9.56 -2.63 13.74
C THR A 47 10.59 -2.89 12.64
N GLY A 48 10.32 -2.48 11.40
CA GLY A 48 11.28 -2.69 10.31
C GLY A 48 12.60 -1.97 10.55
N LEU A 49 12.55 -0.72 11.01
CA LEU A 49 13.75 0.05 11.34
C LEU A 49 14.54 -0.57 12.50
N GLU A 50 13.85 -1.03 13.56
CA GLU A 50 14.45 -1.75 14.70
C GLU A 50 15.10 -3.08 14.29
N GLN A 51 14.52 -3.78 13.32
CA GLN A 51 15.05 -5.03 12.75
C GLN A 51 16.18 -4.79 11.73
N GLY A 52 16.54 -3.53 11.47
CA GLY A 52 17.56 -3.17 10.51
C GLY A 52 17.11 -3.30 9.06
N GLU A 53 15.82 -3.45 8.80
CA GLU A 53 15.24 -3.51 7.45
C GLU A 53 15.18 -2.12 6.81
N LYS A 54 15.11 -2.08 5.48
CA LYS A 54 14.79 -0.85 4.74
C LYS A 54 13.28 -0.72 4.63
N CYS A 55 12.74 0.42 5.01
CA CYS A 55 11.32 0.73 4.94
C CYS A 55 11.01 1.64 3.75
N LEU A 56 10.12 1.21 2.87
CA LEU A 56 9.58 2.00 1.75
C LEU A 56 8.12 2.33 2.03
N TYR A 57 7.77 3.61 1.98
CA TYR A 57 6.40 4.10 2.11
C TYR A 57 5.94 4.78 0.82
N ILE A 58 4.85 4.30 0.23
CA ILE A 58 4.19 4.93 -0.92
C ILE A 58 3.06 5.80 -0.39
N VAL A 59 3.29 7.11 -0.39
CA VAL A 59 2.39 8.10 0.21
C VAL A 59 1.46 8.70 -0.83
N ASP A 60 0.25 9.06 -0.43
CA ASP A 60 -0.66 9.84 -1.25
C ASP A 60 -0.27 11.33 -1.22
N ALA A 61 -0.73 12.10 -2.21
CA ALA A 61 -0.36 13.50 -2.42
C ALA A 61 -0.68 14.40 -1.20
N GLY A 62 -1.68 14.01 -0.39
CA GLY A 62 -2.12 14.77 0.78
C GLY A 62 -1.48 14.39 2.11
N THR A 63 -0.81 13.23 2.22
CA THR A 63 -0.52 12.61 3.53
C THR A 63 0.94 12.66 3.95
N THR A 64 1.85 13.19 3.13
CA THR A 64 3.30 13.23 3.42
C THR A 64 3.63 13.96 4.72
N GLN A 65 3.05 15.15 4.95
CA GLN A 65 3.31 15.93 6.17
C GLN A 65 2.73 15.24 7.41
N GLN A 66 1.58 14.58 7.25
CA GLN A 66 0.91 13.85 8.32
C GLN A 66 1.73 12.62 8.73
N LEU A 67 2.25 11.84 7.77
CA LEU A 67 3.14 10.70 8.01
C LEU A 67 4.36 11.11 8.83
N SER A 68 5.08 12.16 8.40
CA SER A 68 6.24 12.65 9.14
C SER A 68 5.88 13.07 10.56
N THR A 69 4.71 13.71 10.75
CA THR A 69 4.25 14.16 12.07
C THR A 69 3.93 12.97 12.98
N VAL A 70 3.21 11.97 12.47
CA VAL A 70 2.81 10.77 13.22
C VAL A 70 4.05 9.96 13.63
N LEU A 71 4.99 9.72 12.72
CA LEU A 71 6.22 9.01 13.02
C LEU A 71 7.12 9.77 14.01
N SER A 72 7.22 11.09 13.89
CA SER A 72 8.01 11.91 14.82
C SER A 72 7.40 11.90 16.23
N LYS A 73 6.07 11.96 16.35
CA LYS A 73 5.37 11.81 17.64
C LYS A 73 5.60 10.45 18.28
N ALA A 74 5.80 9.41 17.47
CA ALA A 74 6.16 8.07 17.94
C ALA A 74 7.65 7.91 18.30
N GLY A 75 8.46 8.97 18.18
CA GLY A 75 9.87 8.99 18.56
C GLY A 75 10.85 8.65 17.44
N LEU A 76 10.38 8.52 16.19
CA LEU A 76 11.27 8.33 15.04
C LEU A 76 11.90 9.64 14.60
N ASP A 77 13.24 9.69 14.52
CA ASP A 77 13.94 10.73 13.74
C ASP A 77 13.85 10.39 12.26
N VAL A 78 12.74 10.80 11.63
CA VAL A 78 12.43 10.56 10.22
C VAL A 78 13.57 11.03 9.33
N ALA A 79 14.06 12.25 9.57
CA ALA A 79 15.11 12.85 8.76
C ALA A 79 16.44 12.08 8.88
N ALA A 80 16.78 11.54 10.06
CA ALA A 80 17.96 10.69 10.20
C ALA A 80 17.80 9.33 9.51
N ALA A 81 16.61 8.72 9.56
CA ALA A 81 16.33 7.47 8.88
C ALA A 81 16.40 7.63 7.35
N GLU A 82 15.89 8.73 6.81
CA GLU A 82 15.99 9.10 5.39
C GLU A 82 17.44 9.38 4.97
N ARG A 83 18.20 10.16 5.75
CA ARG A 83 19.62 10.43 5.46
C ARG A 83 20.47 9.16 5.42
N LYS A 84 20.13 8.17 6.23
CA LYS A 84 20.80 6.85 6.24
C LYS A 84 20.34 5.95 5.10
N GLY A 85 19.30 6.31 4.36
CA GLY A 85 18.69 5.48 3.32
C GLY A 85 17.80 4.36 3.84
N GLN A 86 17.60 4.25 5.16
CA GLN A 86 16.83 3.16 5.77
C GLN A 86 15.32 3.39 5.69
N PHE A 87 14.89 4.65 5.59
CA PHE A 87 13.50 5.00 5.32
C PHE A 87 13.41 5.79 4.01
N THR A 88 12.47 5.42 3.15
CA THR A 88 12.25 6.08 1.86
C THR A 88 10.76 6.30 1.67
N VAL A 89 10.39 7.52 1.30
CA VAL A 89 9.02 7.90 0.95
C VAL A 89 8.98 8.22 -0.54
N ILE A 90 8.06 7.59 -1.28
CA ILE A 90 7.78 7.89 -2.69
C ILE A 90 6.32 8.25 -2.85
N GLN A 91 6.01 9.13 -3.79
CA GLN A 91 4.63 9.54 -4.06
C GLN A 91 3.90 8.45 -4.85
N GLU A 92 2.60 8.34 -4.66
CA GLU A 92 1.70 7.43 -5.36
C GLU A 92 1.81 7.59 -6.88
N ARG A 93 1.90 8.83 -7.35
CA ARG A 93 2.09 9.16 -8.77
C ARG A 93 3.43 8.72 -9.35
N ASP A 94 4.44 8.51 -8.51
CA ASP A 94 5.75 8.03 -8.94
C ASP A 94 5.86 6.49 -8.84
N ALA A 95 4.88 5.86 -8.18
CA ALA A 95 4.81 4.43 -7.91
C ALA A 95 3.66 3.73 -8.65
N TYR A 96 2.42 3.92 -8.19
CA TYR A 96 1.24 3.24 -8.70
C TYR A 96 0.82 3.78 -10.06
N THR A 97 0.80 5.11 -10.23
CA THR A 97 0.21 5.78 -11.40
C THR A 97 1.24 6.55 -12.22
N LYS A 98 2.47 6.04 -12.29
CA LYS A 98 3.61 6.66 -12.99
C LYS A 98 3.33 7.07 -14.44
N GLU A 99 2.54 6.28 -15.15
CA GLU A 99 2.15 6.55 -16.53
C GLU A 99 0.76 7.22 -16.66
N GLY A 100 0.26 7.77 -15.54
CA GLY A 100 -1.08 8.35 -15.41
C GLY A 100 -2.20 7.34 -15.19
N PHE A 101 -1.87 6.05 -15.07
CA PHE A 101 -2.79 4.93 -14.79
C PHE A 101 -2.05 3.84 -14.01
N PHE A 102 -2.79 2.95 -13.33
CA PHE A 102 -2.17 1.82 -12.62
C PHE A 102 -1.70 0.73 -13.58
N ASP A 103 -0.44 0.33 -13.47
CA ASP A 103 0.13 -0.79 -14.22
C ASP A 103 0.75 -1.82 -13.26
N PRO A 104 0.17 -3.03 -13.15
CA PRO A 104 0.67 -4.04 -12.21
C PRO A 104 2.09 -4.53 -12.55
N ASP A 105 2.47 -4.55 -13.83
CA ASP A 105 3.82 -4.97 -14.24
C ASP A 105 4.87 -3.93 -13.84
N LEU A 106 4.53 -2.64 -13.90
CA LEU A 106 5.40 -1.57 -13.40
C LEU A 106 5.52 -1.62 -11.88
N MET A 107 4.43 -1.91 -11.17
CA MET A 107 4.46 -2.05 -9.71
C MET A 107 5.34 -3.23 -9.26
N ILE A 108 5.23 -4.38 -9.93
CA ILE A 108 6.09 -5.54 -9.66
C ILE A 108 7.56 -5.20 -9.93
N LYS A 109 7.86 -4.55 -11.05
CA LYS A 109 9.23 -4.11 -11.37
C LYS A 109 9.79 -3.15 -10.33
N LEU A 110 8.97 -2.22 -9.84
CA LEU A 110 9.36 -1.29 -8.77
C LEU A 110 9.71 -2.04 -7.48
N LEU A 111 8.85 -2.95 -7.02
CA LEU A 111 9.11 -3.73 -5.81
C LEU A 111 10.36 -4.60 -5.92
N ILE A 112 10.58 -5.24 -7.08
CA ILE A 112 11.80 -6.03 -7.34
C ILE A 112 13.03 -5.11 -7.26
N SER A 113 13.02 -3.99 -7.98
CA SER A 113 14.13 -3.04 -8.02
C SER A 113 14.46 -2.48 -6.64
N GLU A 114 13.45 -2.09 -5.86
CA GLU A 114 13.68 -1.56 -4.50
C GLU A 114 14.16 -2.64 -3.53
N THR A 115 13.74 -3.90 -3.73
CA THR A 115 14.23 -5.03 -2.94
C THR A 115 15.70 -5.31 -3.24
N GLU A 116 16.07 -5.39 -4.52
CA GLU A 116 17.46 -5.57 -4.94
C GLU A 116 18.36 -4.43 -4.44
N LYS A 117 17.86 -3.19 -4.52
CA LYS A 117 18.54 -2.02 -3.97
C LYS A 117 18.76 -2.12 -2.47
N ALA A 118 17.72 -2.46 -1.69
CA ALA A 118 17.84 -2.64 -0.25
C ALA A 118 18.92 -3.66 0.12
N LEU A 119 18.95 -4.81 -0.56
CA LEU A 119 19.96 -5.84 -0.37
C LEU A 119 21.37 -5.34 -0.74
N SER A 120 21.50 -4.60 -1.84
CA SER A 120 22.79 -4.04 -2.30
C SER A 120 23.35 -2.98 -1.35
N GLU A 121 22.48 -2.25 -0.65
CA GLU A 121 22.82 -1.27 0.39
C GLU A 121 23.14 -1.92 1.74
N GLY A 122 23.00 -3.25 1.85
CA GLY A 122 23.34 -4.02 3.04
C GLY A 122 22.19 -4.24 4.03
N TYR A 123 20.96 -3.89 3.66
CA TYR A 123 19.78 -4.21 4.47
C TYR A 123 19.37 -5.67 4.27
N PRO A 124 18.88 -6.36 5.32
CA PRO A 124 18.50 -7.77 5.25
C PRO A 124 17.19 -8.00 4.49
N ALA A 125 16.33 -6.99 4.40
CA ALA A 125 15.03 -7.06 3.73
C ALA A 125 14.50 -5.66 3.36
N LEU A 126 13.56 -5.63 2.41
CA LEU A 126 12.69 -4.50 2.13
C LEU A 126 11.34 -4.73 2.80
N ARG A 127 10.88 -3.74 3.56
CA ARG A 127 9.53 -3.63 4.12
C ARG A 127 8.79 -2.51 3.39
N ALA A 128 7.87 -2.86 2.51
CA ALA A 128 7.10 -1.90 1.71
C ALA A 128 5.66 -1.78 2.20
N THR A 129 5.13 -0.56 2.21
CA THR A 129 3.72 -0.26 2.50
C THR A 129 3.30 0.96 1.70
N GLY A 130 1.99 1.15 1.51
CA GLY A 130 1.49 2.30 0.80
C GLY A 130 0.00 2.50 0.92
N GLU A 131 -0.41 3.72 0.66
CA GLU A 131 -1.81 4.14 0.67
C GLU A 131 -2.47 3.83 -0.68
N MET A 132 -3.68 3.26 -0.62
CA MET A 132 -4.42 2.78 -1.79
C MET A 132 -5.70 3.59 -2.03
N SER A 133 -5.74 4.84 -1.57
CA SER A 133 -6.87 5.78 -1.79
C SER A 133 -7.20 5.93 -3.28
N TRP A 134 -6.18 5.93 -4.14
CA TRP A 134 -6.32 5.94 -5.60
C TRP A 134 -7.14 4.75 -6.14
N ALA A 135 -7.11 3.60 -5.46
CA ALA A 135 -7.80 2.39 -5.92
C ALA A 135 -9.31 2.50 -5.76
N LEU A 136 -9.81 3.39 -4.89
CA LEU A 136 -11.25 3.70 -4.80
C LEU A 136 -11.80 4.27 -6.12
N LEU A 137 -10.94 4.86 -6.96
CA LEU A 137 -11.28 5.44 -8.26
C LEU A 137 -10.90 4.54 -9.44
N HIS A 138 -10.03 3.56 -9.24
CA HIS A 138 -9.45 2.71 -10.29
C HIS A 138 -10.50 1.87 -11.05
N ASP A 139 -11.57 1.46 -10.38
CA ASP A 139 -12.59 0.60 -10.99
C ASP A 139 -13.53 1.33 -11.98
N ILE A 140 -13.42 2.65 -12.10
CA ILE A 140 -14.15 3.42 -13.12
C ILE A 140 -13.80 2.92 -14.53
N GLY A 141 -12.54 2.55 -14.78
CA GLY A 141 -12.10 2.01 -16.07
C GLY A 141 -12.76 0.68 -16.44
N LYS A 142 -13.31 -0.06 -15.46
CA LYS A 142 -14.07 -1.30 -15.71
C LYS A 142 -15.42 -1.03 -16.38
N MET A 143 -15.95 0.20 -16.32
CA MET A 143 -17.15 0.57 -17.10
C MET A 143 -16.93 0.46 -18.62
N GLY A 144 -15.68 0.54 -19.08
CA GLY A 144 -15.34 0.35 -20.49
C GLY A 144 -15.12 -1.11 -20.90
N ILE A 145 -15.25 -2.06 -19.98
CA ILE A 145 -15.15 -3.50 -20.25
C ILE A 145 -16.56 -4.05 -20.49
N PRO A 146 -16.81 -4.77 -21.60
CA PRO A 146 -18.11 -5.39 -21.85
C PRO A 146 -18.53 -6.32 -20.70
N ASP A 147 -19.80 -6.25 -20.28
CA ASP A 147 -20.37 -7.10 -19.21
C ASP A 147 -20.16 -8.60 -19.47
N THR A 148 -20.19 -9.02 -20.74
CA THR A 148 -19.93 -10.41 -21.15
C THR A 148 -18.54 -10.91 -20.76
N ILE A 149 -17.58 -10.00 -20.60
CA ILE A 149 -16.21 -10.26 -20.14
C ILE A 149 -16.12 -9.99 -18.63
N LEU A 150 -16.64 -8.85 -18.16
CA LEU A 150 -16.54 -8.42 -16.75
C LEU A 150 -17.26 -9.36 -15.78
N LEU A 151 -18.43 -9.90 -16.16
CA LEU A 151 -19.29 -10.72 -15.32
C LEU A 151 -19.22 -12.22 -15.68
N LYS A 152 -18.22 -12.63 -16.47
CA LYS A 152 -18.07 -14.02 -16.92
C LYS A 152 -17.80 -14.94 -15.73
N SER A 153 -18.64 -15.96 -15.54
CA SER A 153 -18.54 -16.92 -14.43
C SER A 153 -17.44 -17.98 -14.59
N GLY A 154 -16.45 -17.75 -15.46
CA GLY A 154 -15.38 -18.70 -15.80
C GLY A 154 -14.13 -17.98 -16.29
N LYS A 155 -13.05 -18.72 -16.55
CA LYS A 155 -11.78 -18.13 -16.98
C LYS A 155 -11.96 -17.31 -18.26
N LEU A 156 -11.32 -16.15 -18.30
CA LEU A 156 -11.16 -15.37 -19.52
C LEU A 156 -10.23 -16.15 -20.48
N THR A 157 -10.56 -16.10 -21.76
CA THR A 157 -9.66 -16.45 -22.86
C THR A 157 -8.53 -15.42 -22.96
N ASP A 158 -7.46 -15.74 -23.69
CA ASP A 158 -6.33 -14.81 -23.86
C ASP A 158 -6.80 -13.50 -24.55
N GLU A 159 -7.75 -13.58 -25.47
CA GLU A 159 -8.36 -12.42 -26.13
C GLU A 159 -9.19 -11.57 -25.15
N GLU A 160 -10.00 -12.21 -24.31
CA GLU A 160 -10.80 -11.52 -23.29
C GLU A 160 -9.91 -10.91 -22.20
N MET A 161 -8.82 -11.59 -21.83
CA MET A 161 -7.82 -11.09 -20.90
C MET A 161 -7.10 -9.86 -21.48
N ALA A 162 -6.79 -9.87 -22.77
CA ALA A 162 -6.23 -8.71 -23.48
C ALA A 162 -7.20 -7.51 -23.54
N ILE A 163 -8.52 -7.74 -23.46
CA ILE A 163 -9.52 -6.67 -23.31
C ILE A 163 -9.57 -6.20 -21.86
N MET A 164 -9.61 -7.12 -20.89
CA MET A 164 -9.60 -6.79 -19.46
C MET A 164 -8.36 -5.96 -19.08
N HIS A 165 -7.17 -6.27 -19.60
CA HIS A 165 -5.95 -5.47 -19.38
C HIS A 165 -6.00 -4.03 -19.92
N ARG A 166 -7.06 -3.64 -20.63
CA ARG A 166 -7.27 -2.25 -21.06
C ARG A 166 -7.93 -1.40 -19.99
N HIS A 167 -8.64 -1.99 -19.04
CA HIS A 167 -9.41 -1.24 -18.03
C HIS A 167 -8.58 -0.20 -17.28
N PRO A 168 -7.30 -0.44 -16.91
CA PRO A 168 -6.53 0.57 -16.22
C PRO A 168 -6.29 1.76 -17.14
N ARG A 169 -6.11 1.59 -18.46
CA ARG A 169 -5.89 2.73 -19.38
C ARG A 169 -7.15 3.55 -19.66
N LEU A 170 -8.32 3.02 -19.33
CA LEU A 170 -9.61 3.69 -19.51
C LEU A 170 -9.92 4.65 -18.34
N ASP A 171 -9.10 4.66 -17.29
CA ASP A 171 -9.12 5.65 -16.22
C ASP A 171 -8.60 7.04 -16.65
N ARG A 172 -7.98 7.16 -17.84
CA ARG A 172 -7.35 8.38 -18.37
C ARG A 172 -8.40 9.44 -18.69
N GLY A 173 -8.88 10.11 -17.67
CA GLY A 173 -9.94 11.12 -17.72
C GLY A 173 -10.52 11.43 -16.35
N THR A 174 -10.21 10.62 -15.34
CA THR A 174 -10.67 10.76 -13.95
C THR A 174 -9.54 11.07 -12.98
N GLY A 175 -8.54 11.85 -13.44
CA GLY A 175 -7.46 12.35 -12.58
C GLY A 175 -7.99 13.22 -11.42
N PRO A 176 -7.11 13.69 -10.51
CA PRO A 176 -7.49 14.34 -9.24
C PRO A 176 -8.39 15.59 -9.31
N ASP A 177 -8.71 16.09 -10.52
CA ASP A 177 -9.57 17.25 -10.76
C ASP A 177 -11.09 16.96 -10.72
N ILE A 178 -11.53 15.71 -10.57
CA ILE A 178 -12.97 15.38 -10.46
C ILE A 178 -13.53 15.41 -9.02
N TYR A 179 -12.70 15.67 -8.01
CA TYR A 179 -13.20 15.89 -6.65
C TYR A 179 -12.80 17.29 -6.16
N PRO A 180 -13.78 18.12 -5.72
CA PRO A 180 -13.45 19.26 -4.89
C PRO A 180 -12.72 18.71 -3.67
N ALA A 181 -11.62 19.35 -3.27
CA ALA A 181 -10.98 19.10 -1.98
C ALA A 181 -12.10 18.94 -0.94
N ALA A 182 -12.20 17.75 -0.33
CA ALA A 182 -13.16 17.49 0.73
C ALA A 182 -13.04 18.67 1.72
N GLU A 183 -14.17 19.31 1.99
CA GLU A 183 -14.23 20.58 2.70
C GLU A 183 -13.43 20.51 4.01
N ARG A 184 -12.70 21.60 4.25
CA ARG A 184 -11.71 21.86 5.30
C ARG A 184 -12.15 21.53 6.72
#